data_AF-H3AW66-F1
#
_entry.id   AF-H3AW66-F1
#
_cell.length_a   1.000
_cell.length_b   1.000
_cell.length_c   1.000
_cell.angle_alpha   90.00
_cell.angle_beta   90.00
_cell.angle_gamma   90.00
#
_symmetry.space_group_name_H-M   'P 1'
#
loop_
_entity.id
_entity.type
_entity.pdbx_description
1 polymer ?
#
loop_
_entity_poly.entity_id
_entity_poly.type
_entity_poly.pdbx_seq_one_letter_code
_entity_poly.pdbx_strand_id
1 'polypeptide(L)'
;MVEKRCLLQRDSVYRWFSELNSSQRVEFLCGLLDLCIPLELRFLCSCLEDLARKDYHSLRDSEIKANNPADLGSLTNITDEVVRSRLLVSLALLNSDNREAAGVLYRTLTHIDSIINNYGLQLNDGRTGDEFLLLFTMASNHPAFSFHQKQVLRQELTQIQSILDSTSNPTTNTSSSNTVTNTTTTTTTTASSVTSNTSTTGCQGCHKCISKE
;
A
#
# COMPACT_ATOMS: atom_id res chain seq x y z
N MET A 1 -40.80 16.40 2.79
CA MET A 1 -39.34 16.22 2.68
C MET A 1 -39.07 15.37 1.45
N VAL A 2 -38.52 15.96 0.39
CA VAL A 2 -38.13 15.21 -0.82
C VAL A 2 -36.82 14.52 -0.48
N GLU A 3 -36.87 13.19 -0.29
CA GLU A 3 -35.68 12.37 -0.35
C GLU A 3 -35.01 12.61 -1.70
N LYS A 4 -33.86 13.27 -1.70
CA LYS A 4 -32.97 13.31 -2.85
C LYS A 4 -32.47 11.88 -3.07
N ARG A 5 -33.24 11.07 -3.78
CA ARG A 5 -32.71 9.87 -4.44
C ARG A 5 -31.70 10.38 -5.45
N CYS A 6 -30.42 10.28 -5.11
CA CYS A 6 -29.37 10.43 -6.09
C CYS A 6 -29.58 9.31 -7.11
N LEU A 7 -30.12 9.64 -8.29
CA LEU A 7 -30.26 8.70 -9.39
C LEU A 7 -28.86 8.46 -9.94
N LEU A 8 -28.08 7.60 -9.26
CA LEU A 8 -26.82 7.12 -9.78
C LEU A 8 -27.11 6.38 -11.09
N GLN A 9 -26.81 7.03 -12.19
CA GLN A 9 -26.98 6.45 -13.51
C GLN A 9 -25.88 5.40 -13.72
N ARG A 10 -26.27 4.17 -14.07
CA ARG A 10 -25.36 3.04 -14.30
C ARG A 10 -24.18 3.41 -15.22
N ASP A 11 -24.47 4.12 -16.31
CA ASP A 11 -23.43 4.50 -17.28
C ASP A 11 -22.46 5.54 -16.72
N SER A 12 -22.91 6.38 -15.78
CA SER A 12 -22.04 7.30 -15.06
C SER A 12 -21.11 6.57 -14.10
N VAL A 13 -21.58 5.51 -13.46
CA VAL A 13 -20.75 4.65 -12.58
C VAL A 13 -19.68 3.93 -13.39
N TYR A 14 -20.02 3.38 -14.57
CA TYR A 14 -19.03 2.72 -15.42
C TYR A 14 -17.97 3.67 -15.95
N ARG A 15 -18.37 4.88 -16.35
CA ARG A 15 -17.41 5.92 -16.77
C ARG A 15 -16.47 6.27 -15.63
N TRP A 16 -17.01 6.58 -14.45
CA TRP A 16 -16.20 6.88 -13.27
C TRP A 16 -15.26 5.72 -12.90
N PHE A 17 -15.75 4.48 -12.88
CA PHE A 17 -14.92 3.31 -12.58
C PHE A 17 -13.77 3.13 -13.58
N SER A 18 -13.98 3.48 -14.85
CA SER A 18 -12.94 3.39 -15.89
C SER A 18 -11.84 4.44 -15.74
N GLU A 19 -12.09 5.54 -15.03
CA GLU A 19 -11.13 6.61 -14.75
C GLU A 19 -10.23 6.29 -13.54
N LEU A 20 -10.62 5.31 -12.72
CA LEU A 20 -9.86 4.91 -11.53
C LEU A 20 -8.56 4.16 -11.89
N ASN A 21 -7.51 4.40 -11.11
CA ASN A 21 -6.27 3.64 -11.23
C ASN A 21 -6.47 2.17 -10.78
N SER A 22 -5.49 1.31 -11.06
CA SER A 22 -5.61 -0.13 -10.78
C SER A 22 -5.85 -0.42 -9.30
N SER A 23 -5.19 0.32 -8.39
CA SER A 23 -5.35 0.12 -6.94
C SER A 23 -6.78 0.45 -6.48
N GLN A 24 -7.32 1.58 -6.93
CA GLN A 24 -8.69 2.02 -6.61
C GLN A 24 -9.74 1.06 -7.16
N ARG A 25 -9.54 0.54 -8.39
CA ARG A 25 -10.44 -0.45 -8.98
C ARG A 25 -10.51 -1.73 -8.16
N VAL A 26 -9.35 -2.25 -7.73
CA VAL A 26 -9.29 -3.45 -6.88
C VAL A 26 -9.96 -3.21 -5.54
N GLU A 27 -9.62 -2.11 -4.86
CA GLU A 27 -10.23 -1.75 -3.57
C GLU A 27 -11.76 -1.63 -3.66
N PHE A 28 -12.24 -0.92 -4.69
CA PHE A 28 -13.67 -0.75 -4.91
C PHE A 28 -14.38 -2.08 -5.19
N LEU A 29 -13.81 -2.93 -6.05
CA LEU A 29 -14.37 -4.26 -6.33
C LEU A 29 -14.41 -5.14 -5.08
N CYS A 30 -13.35 -5.15 -4.27
CA CYS A 30 -13.36 -5.84 -2.98
C CYS A 30 -14.48 -5.33 -2.07
N GLY A 31 -14.66 -4.01 -1.97
CA GLY A 31 -15.74 -3.41 -1.20
C GLY A 31 -17.14 -3.78 -1.70
N LEU A 32 -17.34 -3.91 -3.02
CA LEU A 32 -18.61 -4.39 -3.58
C LEU A 32 -18.86 -5.87 -3.25
N LEU A 33 -17.82 -6.70 -3.35
CA LEU A 33 -17.92 -8.13 -3.03
C LEU A 33 -18.26 -8.37 -1.56
N ASP A 34 -17.76 -7.53 -0.64
CA ASP A 34 -18.10 -7.60 0.79
C ASP A 34 -19.58 -7.31 1.08
N LEU A 35 -20.29 -6.66 0.15
CA LEU A 35 -21.73 -6.38 0.26
C LEU A 35 -22.62 -7.48 -0.34
N CYS A 36 -22.03 -8.41 -1.10
CA CYS A 36 -22.77 -9.49 -1.76
C CYS A 36 -23.17 -10.61 -0.78
N ILE A 37 -24.31 -11.26 -1.06
CA ILE A 37 -24.72 -12.46 -0.32
C ILE A 37 -23.99 -13.72 -0.83
N PRO A 38 -23.94 -14.82 -0.05
CA PRO A 38 -23.18 -16.02 -0.44
C PRO A 38 -23.53 -16.62 -1.81
N LEU A 39 -24.80 -16.55 -2.22
CA LEU A 39 -25.22 -17.03 -3.55
C LEU A 39 -24.71 -16.15 -4.68
N GLU A 40 -24.70 -14.83 -4.49
CA GLU A 40 -24.16 -13.87 -5.46
C GLU A 40 -22.66 -14.06 -5.60
N LEU A 41 -21.94 -14.20 -4.48
CA LEU A 41 -20.51 -14.49 -4.50
C LEU A 41 -20.20 -15.77 -5.26
N ARG A 42 -20.97 -16.85 -5.04
CA ARG A 42 -20.79 -18.10 -5.77
C ARG A 42 -20.96 -17.92 -7.28
N PHE A 43 -21.98 -17.18 -7.70
CA PHE A 43 -22.20 -16.88 -9.12
C PHE A 43 -21.08 -16.01 -9.71
N LEU A 44 -20.68 -14.95 -9.00
CA LEU A 44 -19.60 -14.04 -9.42
C LEU A 44 -18.26 -14.77 -9.57
N CYS A 45 -17.93 -15.72 -8.68
CA CYS A 45 -16.75 -16.57 -8.83
C CYS A 45 -16.75 -17.31 -10.17
N SER A 46 -17.87 -17.92 -10.57
CA SER A 46 -17.97 -18.60 -11.87
C SER A 46 -17.76 -17.64 -13.05
N CYS A 47 -18.27 -16.41 -12.97
CA CYS A 47 -18.02 -15.39 -13.99
C CYS A 47 -16.54 -14.97 -14.04
N LEU A 48 -15.91 -14.77 -12.87
CA LEU A 48 -14.50 -14.38 -12.78
C LEU A 48 -13.56 -15.48 -13.30
N GLU A 49 -13.82 -16.74 -12.94
CA GLU A 49 -13.09 -17.90 -13.46
C GLU A 49 -13.19 -18.01 -14.98
N ASP A 50 -14.37 -17.74 -15.55
CA ASP A 50 -14.56 -17.76 -17.01
C ASP A 50 -13.76 -16.69 -17.73
N LEU A 51 -13.74 -15.47 -17.17
CA LEU A 51 -12.96 -14.35 -17.70
C LEU A 51 -11.45 -14.61 -17.59
N ALA A 52 -10.99 -15.12 -16.44
CA ALA A 52 -9.58 -15.33 -16.15
C ALA A 52 -8.99 -16.57 -16.87
N ARG A 53 -9.83 -17.53 -17.29
CA ARG A 53 -9.40 -18.80 -17.91
C ARG A 53 -8.41 -18.64 -19.07
N LYS A 54 -8.50 -17.52 -19.79
CA LYS A 54 -7.66 -17.23 -20.97
C LYS A 54 -6.17 -17.17 -20.63
N ASP A 55 -5.84 -16.73 -19.43
CA ASP A 55 -4.46 -16.50 -18.99
C ASP A 55 -3.88 -17.64 -18.14
N TYR A 56 -4.64 -18.72 -17.91
CA TYR A 56 -4.22 -19.80 -17.01
C TYR A 56 -2.93 -20.48 -17.46
N HIS A 57 -2.79 -20.75 -18.77
CA HIS A 57 -1.61 -21.42 -19.29
C HIS A 57 -0.35 -20.56 -19.19
N SER A 58 -0.45 -19.25 -19.44
CA SER A 58 0.68 -18.33 -19.39
C SER A 58 1.11 -18.01 -17.96
N LEU A 59 0.18 -18.03 -17.00
CA LEU A 59 0.45 -17.70 -15.60
C LEU A 59 0.80 -18.91 -14.72
N ARG A 60 0.64 -20.14 -15.21
CA ARG A 60 0.83 -21.37 -14.43
C ARG A 60 2.19 -21.45 -13.71
N ASP A 61 3.28 -21.14 -14.39
CA ASP A 61 4.61 -21.20 -13.77
C ASP A 61 4.80 -20.10 -12.71
N SER A 62 4.17 -18.94 -12.92
CA SER A 62 4.16 -17.85 -11.94
C SER A 62 3.32 -18.19 -10.73
N GLU A 63 2.18 -18.87 -10.92
CA GLU A 63 1.31 -19.35 -9.84
C GLU A 63 2.02 -20.39 -8.95
N ILE A 64 2.76 -21.32 -9.57
CA ILE A 64 3.57 -22.30 -8.83
C ILE A 64 4.60 -21.59 -7.94
N LYS A 65 5.31 -20.60 -8.48
CA LYS A 65 6.30 -19.81 -7.72
C LYS A 65 5.65 -18.95 -6.64
N ALA A 66 4.49 -18.35 -6.93
CA ALA A 66 3.73 -17.52 -6.00
C ALA A 66 3.27 -18.30 -4.76
N ASN A 67 3.11 -19.61 -4.89
CA ASN A 67 2.68 -20.51 -3.82
C ASN A 67 3.83 -21.31 -3.19
N ASN A 68 5.09 -21.03 -3.57
CA ASN A 68 6.28 -21.64 -2.99
C ASN A 68 7.06 -20.64 -2.11
N PRO A 69 7.06 -20.81 -0.77
CA PRO A 69 7.75 -19.91 0.15
C PRO A 69 9.25 -19.71 -0.16
N ALA A 70 9.93 -20.73 -0.68
CA ALA A 70 11.35 -20.66 -1.01
C ALA A 70 11.61 -19.73 -2.21
N ASP A 71 10.77 -19.79 -3.23
CA ASP A 71 10.87 -18.92 -4.41
C ASP A 71 10.56 -17.47 -4.01
N LEU A 72 9.55 -17.25 -3.17
CA LEU A 72 9.19 -15.94 -2.65
C LEU A 72 10.28 -15.32 -1.76
N GLY A 73 11.02 -16.14 -1.02
CA GLY A 73 12.11 -15.67 -0.16
C GLY A 73 13.24 -14.97 -0.92
N SER A 74 13.33 -15.17 -2.24
CA SER A 74 14.28 -14.46 -3.11
C SER A 74 13.85 -13.02 -3.46
N LEU A 75 12.58 -12.68 -3.26
CA LEU A 75 12.01 -11.37 -3.57
C LEU A 75 12.17 -10.43 -2.36
N THR A 76 13.37 -9.86 -2.19
CA THR A 76 13.68 -9.03 -1.01
C THR A 76 13.72 -7.54 -1.32
N ASN A 77 14.20 -7.14 -2.50
CA ASN A 77 14.37 -5.73 -2.85
C ASN A 77 13.16 -5.15 -3.58
N ILE A 78 12.19 -4.64 -2.84
CA ILE A 78 10.95 -4.06 -3.38
C ILE A 78 11.15 -2.78 -4.23
N THR A 79 12.31 -2.13 -4.11
CA THR A 79 12.64 -0.95 -4.90
C THR A 79 13.02 -1.29 -6.34
N ASP A 80 13.38 -2.53 -6.61
CA ASP A 80 13.67 -3.03 -7.95
C ASP A 80 12.38 -3.27 -8.74
N GLU A 81 12.28 -2.73 -9.95
CA GLU A 81 11.08 -2.83 -10.80
C GLU A 81 10.71 -4.28 -11.13
N VAL A 82 11.71 -5.14 -11.38
CA VAL A 82 11.48 -6.55 -11.73
C VAL A 82 10.97 -7.32 -10.50
N VAL A 83 11.58 -7.08 -9.34
CA VAL A 83 11.11 -7.69 -8.08
C VAL A 83 9.71 -7.22 -7.74
N ARG A 84 9.41 -5.92 -7.89
CA ARG A 84 8.07 -5.36 -7.63
C ARG A 84 7.02 -5.92 -8.57
N SER A 85 7.31 -6.03 -9.86
CA SER A 85 6.45 -6.68 -10.85
C SER A 85 6.18 -8.14 -10.47
N ARG A 86 7.20 -8.88 -10.04
CA ARG A 86 7.04 -10.27 -9.56
C ARG A 86 6.21 -10.35 -8.28
N LEU A 87 6.34 -9.40 -7.36
CA LEU A 87 5.54 -9.35 -6.13
C LEU A 87 4.07 -9.08 -6.44
N LEU A 88 3.76 -8.19 -7.38
CA LEU A 88 2.40 -7.95 -7.86
C LEU A 88 1.79 -9.23 -8.45
N VAL A 89 2.51 -9.90 -9.35
CA VAL A 89 2.07 -11.19 -9.93
C VAL A 89 1.90 -12.24 -8.85
N SER A 90 2.82 -12.31 -7.89
CA SER A 90 2.78 -13.30 -6.81
C SER A 90 1.56 -13.08 -5.91
N LEU A 91 1.23 -11.84 -5.56
CA LEU A 91 0.02 -11.53 -4.78
C LEU A 91 -1.26 -11.84 -5.55
N ALA A 92 -1.29 -11.62 -6.87
CA ALA A 92 -2.46 -11.91 -7.70
C ALA A 92 -2.72 -13.41 -7.85
N LEU A 93 -1.67 -14.23 -7.78
CA LEU A 93 -1.73 -15.70 -7.97
C LEU A 93 -1.56 -16.49 -6.67
N LEU A 94 -1.50 -15.83 -5.52
CA LEU A 94 -1.38 -16.47 -4.23
C LEU A 94 -2.69 -17.18 -3.85
N ASN A 95 -2.61 -18.43 -3.42
CA ASN A 95 -3.80 -19.15 -2.98
C ASN A 95 -4.35 -18.55 -1.68
N SER A 96 -5.67 -18.51 -1.57
CA SER A 96 -6.39 -17.86 -0.47
C SER A 96 -6.14 -18.49 0.91
N ASP A 97 -5.68 -19.74 0.96
CA ASP A 97 -5.40 -20.53 2.14
C ASP A 97 -3.90 -20.65 2.45
N ASN A 98 -3.01 -20.24 1.54
CA ASN A 98 -1.56 -20.39 1.69
C ASN A 98 -0.94 -19.35 2.65
N ARG A 99 -1.15 -19.58 3.95
CA ARG A 99 -0.65 -18.71 5.04
C ARG A 99 0.86 -18.63 5.10
N GLU A 100 1.58 -19.69 4.68
CA GLU A 100 3.04 -19.74 4.75
C GLU A 100 3.67 -18.80 3.72
N ALA A 101 3.26 -18.90 2.45
CA ALA A 101 3.68 -18.01 1.39
C ALA A 101 3.26 -16.56 1.67
N ALA A 102 2.02 -16.35 2.15
CA ALA A 102 1.56 -15.04 2.62
C ALA A 102 2.44 -14.47 3.73
N GLY A 103 2.93 -15.32 4.64
CA GLY A 103 3.85 -14.93 5.71
C GLY A 103 5.21 -14.46 5.19
N VAL A 104 5.73 -15.08 4.13
CA VAL A 104 6.97 -14.63 3.46
C VAL A 104 6.73 -13.28 2.79
N LEU A 105 5.66 -13.13 2.00
CA LEU A 105 5.30 -11.86 1.36
C LEU A 105 5.06 -10.76 2.40
N TYR A 106 4.35 -11.06 3.49
CA TYR A 106 4.13 -10.12 4.58
C TYR A 106 5.46 -9.63 5.14
N ARG A 107 6.39 -10.54 5.42
CA ARG A 107 7.74 -10.18 5.85
C ARG A 107 8.44 -9.35 4.78
N THR A 108 8.44 -9.70 3.51
CA THR A 108 9.04 -8.83 2.47
C THR A 108 8.44 -7.41 2.48
N LEU A 109 7.12 -7.29 2.62
CA LEU A 109 6.41 -6.00 2.61
C LEU A 109 6.60 -5.17 3.88
N THR A 110 6.94 -5.80 5.02
CA THR A 110 6.99 -5.17 6.35
C THR A 110 8.34 -5.24 7.06
N HIS A 111 9.22 -6.18 6.68
CA HIS A 111 10.59 -6.37 7.17
C HIS A 111 11.51 -5.37 6.45
N ILE A 112 11.13 -4.10 6.54
CA ILE A 112 11.86 -3.00 5.97
C ILE A 112 11.76 -1.83 6.94
N ASP A 113 12.49 -1.91 8.04
CA ASP A 113 12.80 -0.74 8.88
C ASP A 113 13.38 0.46 8.03
N SER A 114 13.74 0.20 6.75
CA SER A 114 14.29 1.08 5.71
C SER A 114 13.29 1.63 4.67
N ILE A 115 12.01 1.26 4.69
CA ILE A 115 10.97 1.83 3.81
C ILE A 115 10.67 3.28 4.24
N ILE A 116 10.66 3.44 5.57
CA ILE A 116 10.29 4.60 6.37
C ILE A 116 11.14 5.86 6.06
N ASN A 117 12.30 5.74 5.41
CA ASN A 117 13.13 6.89 5.02
C ASN A 117 13.29 7.10 3.49
N ASN A 118 12.88 6.16 2.63
CA ASN A 118 13.29 6.12 1.20
C ASN A 118 12.16 6.35 0.19
N TYR A 119 10.89 6.24 0.58
CA TYR A 119 9.80 6.45 -0.37
C TYR A 119 9.66 7.89 -0.87
N GLY A 120 10.24 8.87 -0.16
CA GLY A 120 10.37 10.25 -0.65
C GLY A 120 11.29 10.42 -1.87
N LEU A 121 12.13 9.42 -2.22
CA LEU A 121 13.00 9.46 -3.40
C LEU A 121 12.50 8.61 -4.58
N GLN A 122 11.74 7.53 -4.34
CA GLN A 122 11.33 6.58 -5.38
C GLN A 122 9.86 6.69 -5.80
N LEU A 123 9.00 7.37 -5.04
CA LEU A 123 7.59 7.58 -5.43
C LEU A 123 7.39 8.78 -6.38
N ASN A 124 8.44 9.53 -6.70
CA ASN A 124 8.37 10.70 -7.60
C ASN A 124 8.05 10.33 -9.05
N ASP A 125 8.30 9.07 -9.45
CA ASP A 125 7.79 8.54 -10.71
C ASP A 125 6.39 7.95 -10.45
N GLY A 126 5.36 8.60 -10.98
CA GLY A 126 3.95 8.24 -10.73
C GLY A 126 3.65 6.76 -10.97
N ARG A 127 4.37 6.12 -11.89
CA ARG A 127 4.27 4.68 -12.13
C ARG A 127 4.70 3.83 -10.94
N THR A 128 5.80 4.19 -10.28
CA THR A 128 6.29 3.48 -9.10
C THR A 128 5.30 3.63 -7.94
N GLY A 129 4.74 4.85 -7.77
CA GLY A 129 3.67 5.10 -6.81
C GLY A 129 2.45 4.21 -7.01
N ASP A 130 1.96 4.12 -8.25
CA ASP A 130 0.80 3.29 -8.59
C ASP A 130 1.05 1.79 -8.32
N GLU A 131 2.25 1.29 -8.61
CA GLU A 131 2.62 -0.10 -8.33
C GLU A 131 2.66 -0.39 -6.83
N PHE A 132 3.20 0.53 -6.01
CA PHE A 132 3.18 0.40 -4.55
C PHE A 132 1.76 0.45 -3.99
N LEU A 133 0.93 1.40 -4.45
CA LEU A 133 -0.47 1.47 -4.05
C LEU A 133 -1.18 0.15 -4.36
N LEU A 134 -1.03 -0.37 -5.58
CA LEU A 134 -1.66 -1.63 -5.97
C LEU A 134 -1.16 -2.81 -5.13
N LEU A 135 0.14 -2.88 -4.86
CA LEU A 135 0.76 -3.96 -4.07
C LEU A 135 0.17 -4.03 -2.65
N PHE A 136 0.12 -2.89 -1.96
CA PHE A 136 -0.40 -2.80 -0.60
C PHE A 136 -1.94 -2.93 -0.57
N THR A 137 -2.66 -2.44 -1.58
CA THR A 137 -4.11 -2.68 -1.72
C THR A 137 -4.41 -4.16 -1.89
N MET A 138 -3.69 -4.88 -2.75
CA MET A 138 -3.89 -6.33 -2.91
C MET A 138 -3.56 -7.06 -1.60
N ALA A 139 -2.39 -6.82 -1.02
CA ALA A 139 -1.95 -7.51 0.19
C ALA A 139 -2.90 -7.28 1.39
N SER A 140 -3.39 -6.05 1.58
CA SER A 140 -4.31 -5.71 2.67
C SER A 140 -5.72 -6.28 2.54
N ASN A 141 -6.15 -6.65 1.32
CA ASN A 141 -7.43 -7.30 1.08
C ASN A 141 -7.30 -8.83 0.96
N HIS A 142 -6.12 -9.35 0.61
CA HIS A 142 -5.92 -10.74 0.24
C HIS A 142 -6.23 -11.76 1.37
N PRO A 143 -7.09 -12.78 1.15
CA PRO A 143 -7.58 -13.70 2.18
C PRO A 143 -6.50 -14.56 2.85
N ALA A 144 -5.35 -14.75 2.20
CA ALA A 144 -4.22 -15.48 2.77
C ALA A 144 -3.51 -14.76 3.93
N PHE A 145 -3.72 -13.46 4.09
CA PHE A 145 -3.17 -12.72 5.21
C PHE A 145 -4.10 -12.81 6.42
N SER A 146 -3.52 -12.98 7.60
CA SER A 146 -4.26 -12.87 8.86
C SER A 146 -4.81 -11.46 9.04
N PHE A 147 -5.85 -11.32 9.88
CA PHE A 147 -6.43 -10.03 10.22
C PHE A 147 -5.36 -9.02 10.68
N HIS A 148 -4.45 -9.45 11.55
CA HIS A 148 -3.37 -8.59 12.05
C HIS A 148 -2.44 -8.11 10.92
N GLN A 149 -2.02 -9.03 10.03
CA GLN A 149 -1.17 -8.67 8.90
C GLN A 149 -1.87 -7.66 7.97
N LYS A 150 -3.15 -7.89 7.67
CA LYS A 150 -3.95 -6.96 6.88
C LYS A 150 -4.01 -5.56 7.51
N GLN A 151 -4.21 -5.48 8.83
CA GLN A 151 -4.28 -4.21 9.54
C GLN A 151 -2.97 -3.42 9.41
N VAL A 152 -1.82 -4.07 9.58
CA VAL A 152 -0.50 -3.44 9.40
C VAL A 152 -0.32 -2.96 7.96
N LEU A 153 -0.62 -3.82 6.98
CA LEU A 153 -0.51 -3.45 5.55
C LEU A 153 -1.42 -2.28 5.17
N ARG A 154 -2.62 -2.15 5.78
CA ARG A 154 -3.48 -0.98 5.60
C ARG A 154 -2.86 0.30 6.15
N GLN A 155 -2.17 0.23 7.28
CA GLN A 155 -1.48 1.39 7.86
C GLN A 155 -0.35 1.87 6.93
N GLU A 156 0.43 0.95 6.36
CA GLU A 156 1.46 1.26 5.36
C GLU A 156 0.86 1.87 4.09
N LEU A 157 -0.27 1.33 3.60
CA LEU A 157 -0.99 1.89 2.44
C LEU A 157 -1.38 3.35 2.65
N THR A 158 -1.93 3.70 3.82
CA THR A 158 -2.31 5.08 4.15
C THR A 158 -1.10 6.02 4.20
N GLN A 159 0.05 5.55 4.69
CA GLN A 159 1.29 6.35 4.67
C GLN A 159 1.74 6.65 3.23
N ILE A 160 1.72 5.63 2.36
CA ILE A 160 2.08 5.78 0.93
C ILE A 160 1.17 6.80 0.25
N GLN A 161 -0.15 6.71 0.47
CA GLN A 161 -1.13 7.67 -0.07
C GLN A 161 -0.82 9.12 0.39
N SER A 162 -0.55 9.32 1.68
CA SER A 162 -0.23 10.65 2.22
C SER A 162 1.03 11.25 1.61
N ILE A 163 2.04 10.44 1.29
CA ILE A 163 3.28 10.91 0.66
C ILE A 163 3.01 11.33 -0.79
N LEU A 164 2.25 10.52 -1.54
CA LEU A 164 1.89 10.80 -2.94
C LEU A 164 1.05 12.07 -3.08
N ASP A 165 0.08 12.27 -2.18
CA ASP A 165 -0.75 13.49 -2.16
C ASP A 165 0.09 14.75 -1.88
N SER A 166 1.10 14.64 -1.00
CA SER A 166 1.99 15.76 -0.65
C SER A 166 2.88 16.21 -1.82
N THR A 167 3.29 15.28 -2.69
CA THR A 167 4.14 15.55 -3.86
C THR A 167 3.35 16.18 -5.03
N SER A 168 2.02 16.05 -5.05
CA SER A 168 1.17 16.55 -6.14
C SER A 168 0.89 18.07 -6.11
N ASN A 169 1.41 18.80 -5.12
CA ASN A 169 1.33 20.26 -5.03
C ASN A 169 2.66 20.92 -5.45
N PRO A 170 2.84 21.40 -6.70
CA PRO A 170 3.92 22.31 -7.02
C PRO A 170 3.59 23.68 -6.42
N THR A 171 4.30 24.06 -5.35
CA THR A 171 4.39 25.44 -4.88
C THR A 171 4.75 26.37 -6.04
N THR A 172 3.79 27.15 -6.51
CA THR A 172 4.02 28.42 -7.23
C THR A 172 4.61 29.43 -6.25
N ASN A 173 5.91 29.33 -5.99
CA ASN A 173 6.65 30.43 -5.37
C ASN A 173 6.91 31.52 -6.42
N THR A 174 5.90 32.34 -6.68
CA THR A 174 6.08 33.68 -7.26
C THR A 174 6.61 34.58 -6.16
N SER A 175 7.93 34.63 -6.01
CA SER A 175 8.61 35.63 -5.20
C SER A 175 8.58 36.98 -5.92
N SER A 176 7.46 37.69 -5.83
CA SER A 176 7.39 39.11 -6.17
C SER A 176 8.06 39.92 -5.08
N SER A 177 9.08 40.66 -5.51
CA SER A 177 9.79 41.71 -4.81
C SER A 177 8.88 42.59 -3.95
N ASN A 178 9.31 42.89 -2.73
CA ASN A 178 9.01 44.18 -2.10
C ASN A 178 10.20 44.61 -1.22
N THR A 179 10.87 45.63 -1.74
CA THR A 179 11.91 46.44 -1.11
C THR A 179 11.25 47.39 -0.11
N VAL A 180 11.57 47.32 1.19
CA VAL A 180 11.53 48.49 2.07
C VAL A 180 12.65 48.40 3.11
N THR A 181 13.50 49.41 3.06
CA THR A 181 14.56 49.85 3.99
C THR A 181 14.03 50.12 5.40
N ASN A 182 14.83 49.83 6.43
CA ASN A 182 15.13 50.79 7.52
C ASN A 182 16.29 50.32 8.42
N THR A 183 16.97 51.33 8.96
CA THR A 183 18.33 51.34 9.47
C THR A 183 18.38 51.30 11.02
N THR A 184 19.51 50.79 11.55
CA THR A 184 20.18 51.12 12.83
C THR A 184 19.58 50.62 14.16
N THR A 185 20.30 49.77 14.91
CA THR A 185 21.19 50.15 16.05
C THR A 185 21.49 48.95 16.98
N THR A 186 22.78 48.56 17.00
CA THR A 186 23.72 48.17 18.09
C THR A 186 23.28 47.45 19.39
N THR A 187 24.17 46.54 19.84
CA THR A 187 24.57 46.08 21.21
C THR A 187 24.07 44.69 21.66
N THR A 188 24.77 43.85 22.44
CA THR A 188 26.17 43.49 22.76
C THR A 188 26.07 42.20 23.62
N THR A 189 27.05 41.27 23.55
CA THR A 189 27.41 40.25 24.60
C THR A 189 26.38 39.12 24.89
N THR A 190 26.67 37.86 25.24
CA THR A 190 27.80 37.09 25.83
C THR A 190 27.38 35.60 25.69
N ALA A 191 28.20 34.70 25.14
CA ALA A 191 29.00 33.65 25.80
C ALA A 191 28.30 32.55 26.65
N SER A 192 28.71 31.30 26.37
CA SER A 192 28.76 30.08 27.25
C SER A 192 27.53 29.15 27.20
N SER A 193 27.57 27.81 27.31
CA SER A 193 28.48 26.66 27.05
C SER A 193 27.81 25.42 27.72
N VAL A 194 28.33 24.19 27.50
CA VAL A 194 28.13 22.95 28.33
C VAL A 194 26.85 22.12 28.01
N THR A 195 26.95 21.00 27.26
CA THR A 195 27.08 19.56 27.70
C THR A 195 25.99 19.11 28.69
N SER A 196 25.39 17.92 28.68
CA SER A 196 25.88 16.55 28.43
C SER A 196 24.72 15.54 28.51
N ASN A 197 24.82 14.47 27.73
CA ASN A 197 24.53 13.05 27.95
C ASN A 197 23.77 12.57 29.21
N THR A 198 22.89 11.57 28.99
CA THR A 198 22.80 10.24 29.67
C THR A 198 21.63 9.47 29.03
N SER A 199 21.79 8.33 28.32
CA SER A 199 21.82 6.93 28.84
C SER A 199 20.65 6.62 29.80
N THR A 200 19.86 5.54 29.74
CA THR A 200 20.22 4.11 29.58
C THR A 200 18.94 3.25 29.73
N THR A 201 18.99 1.99 29.25
CA THR A 201 18.25 0.77 29.72
C THR A 201 16.74 0.70 29.54
N GLY A 202 16.08 -0.41 29.19
CA GLY A 202 16.45 -1.83 29.12
C GLY A 202 15.20 -2.71 29.44
N CYS A 203 15.23 -3.96 28.98
CA CYS A 203 14.31 -5.09 29.25
C CYS A 203 12.95 -5.13 28.52
N GLN A 204 12.44 -6.21 27.87
CA GLN A 204 12.69 -7.67 27.73
C GLN A 204 11.45 -8.48 28.16
N GLY A 205 10.93 -9.28 27.22
CA GLY A 205 10.09 -10.47 27.40
C GLY A 205 8.60 -10.24 27.66
N CYS A 206 7.67 -11.14 27.38
CA CYS A 206 7.63 -12.42 26.66
C CYS A 206 6.18 -12.94 26.74
N HIS A 207 5.80 -13.85 25.83
CA HIS A 207 4.75 -14.88 25.93
C HIS A 207 3.28 -14.64 25.49
N LYS A 208 2.98 -15.39 24.40
CA LYS A 208 2.02 -16.52 24.27
C LYS A 208 0.66 -16.31 23.60
N CYS A 209 0.50 -17.16 22.58
CA CYS A 209 -0.67 -17.60 21.83
C CYS A 209 -1.85 -18.07 22.68
N ILE A 210 -3.06 -17.98 22.12
CA ILE A 210 -4.02 -19.10 22.09
C ILE A 210 -5.02 -18.93 20.94
N SER A 211 -5.19 -20.02 20.19
CA SER A 211 -6.21 -20.25 19.16
C SER A 211 -7.42 -20.96 19.76
N LYS A 212 -8.58 -20.76 19.11
CA LYS A 212 -9.79 -21.61 18.95
C LYS A 212 -10.94 -20.64 18.66
N GLU A 213 -11.76 -20.79 17.63
CA GLU A 213 -12.45 -21.97 17.10
C GLU A 213 -12.75 -21.76 15.60
#